data_AF-A0A2T4AIY6-F1
#
_entry.id   AF-A0A2T4AIY6-F1
#
_cell.length_a   1.000
_cell.length_b   1.000
_cell.length_c   1.000
_cell.angle_alpha   90.00
_cell.angle_beta   90.00
_cell.angle_gamma   90.00
#
_symmetry.space_group_name_H-M   'P 1'
#
loop_
_entity.id
_entity.type
_entity.pdbx_description
1 polymer ?
#
loop_
_entity_poly.entity_id
_entity_poly.type
_entity_poly.pdbx_seq_one_letter_code
_entity_poly.pdbx_strand_id
1 'polypeptide(L)'
;MSEHPSKSSGRRPSLTKPPPPAAPRKAQATAKKSQAAAHKLHVVVNKSQTAIQKPQALAQNPQSPEQDLQVPEQEMQDSAPAPAASSIDDDINNIPIASLTLDTPLIPLRKKPPRVPATPFHFLSLPSELRVKIYEYYFEDDGEVLDLSPNNYKSIHKKLGLMRVCRLLHEEATYYYYGTRTFRLFPTYPGKYFKSKRPLLARLKPRQRECLTTLELRLGPGWNAPPKGWAVNDALGLKDCINVHKLKVLVECDPSDGIFKGFRRSEGFYESFSRALLTNVLEALPAVSTVEFDAWSSVKKTGNMMSGLIKVAGETNGVAIRWGPERGWTDADEDEDTAATVAGPDPNRPLESVPIQGFGNSHNIMVVA
;
A
#
# COMPACT_ATOMS: atom_id res chain seq x y z
N MET A 1 -18.24 -9.07 -93.41
CA MET A 1 -17.26 -8.14 -92.80
C MET A 1 -17.10 -8.52 -91.35
N SER A 2 -15.88 -8.92 -90.98
CA SER A 2 -15.29 -8.95 -89.61
C SER A 2 -15.94 -9.87 -88.57
N GLU A 3 -15.26 -10.64 -87.73
CA GLU A 3 -13.90 -11.17 -87.58
C GLU A 3 -14.02 -12.12 -86.35
N HIS A 4 -13.38 -13.29 -86.40
CA HIS A 4 -13.19 -14.23 -85.28
C HIS A 4 -12.26 -13.61 -84.19
N PRO A 5 -12.05 -14.16 -82.95
CA PRO A 5 -11.92 -15.60 -82.67
C PRO A 5 -12.25 -16.17 -81.24
N SER A 6 -12.35 -17.50 -81.24
CA SER A 6 -11.88 -18.52 -80.28
C SER A 6 -11.60 -18.17 -78.80
N LYS A 7 -12.23 -18.93 -77.88
CA LYS A 7 -11.76 -19.12 -76.50
C LYS A 7 -11.60 -20.60 -76.16
N SER A 8 -10.42 -20.92 -75.63
CA SER A 8 -9.93 -22.24 -75.27
C SER A 8 -10.36 -22.68 -73.86
N SER A 9 -10.26 -23.98 -73.66
CA SER A 9 -10.47 -24.75 -72.45
C SER A 9 -9.37 -24.55 -71.40
N GLY A 10 -9.77 -24.52 -70.13
CA GLY A 10 -8.84 -24.47 -68.98
C GLY A 10 -9.50 -24.98 -67.71
N ARG A 11 -9.40 -26.30 -67.48
CA ARG A 11 -9.83 -26.99 -66.26
C ARG A 11 -8.80 -26.71 -65.15
N ARG A 12 -9.24 -26.21 -64.00
CA ARG A 12 -8.41 -25.91 -62.83
C ARG A 12 -8.36 -27.15 -61.90
N PRO A 13 -7.18 -27.70 -61.56
CA PRO A 13 -7.07 -28.82 -60.63
C PRO A 13 -7.03 -28.35 -59.16
N SER A 14 -7.67 -29.14 -58.30
CA SER A 14 -7.75 -29.00 -56.85
C SER A 14 -6.42 -29.34 -56.16
N LEU A 15 -5.87 -28.41 -55.39
CA LEU A 15 -4.71 -28.62 -54.52
C LEU A 15 -5.14 -29.30 -53.20
N THR A 16 -4.57 -30.46 -52.96
CA THR A 16 -4.64 -31.27 -51.74
C THR A 16 -3.88 -30.61 -50.60
N LYS A 17 -4.45 -30.66 -49.39
CA LYS A 17 -3.82 -30.20 -48.14
C LYS A 17 -2.73 -31.20 -47.68
N PRO A 18 -1.58 -30.72 -47.15
CA PRO A 18 -0.57 -31.58 -46.54
C PRO A 18 -0.99 -32.04 -45.12
N PRO A 19 -0.52 -33.22 -44.66
CA PRO A 19 -0.84 -33.78 -43.34
C PRO A 19 -0.08 -33.08 -42.19
N PRO A 20 -0.63 -33.13 -40.95
CA PRO A 20 -0.06 -32.44 -39.80
C PRO A 20 1.19 -33.14 -39.21
N PRO A 21 2.10 -32.38 -38.57
CA PRO A 21 3.32 -32.92 -37.98
C PRO A 21 3.09 -33.74 -36.70
N ALA A 22 3.96 -34.73 -36.49
CA ALA A 22 3.91 -35.73 -35.43
C ALA A 22 4.14 -35.16 -34.02
N ALA A 23 3.40 -35.69 -33.04
CA ALA A 23 3.52 -35.37 -31.62
C ALA A 23 4.82 -35.94 -31.00
N PRO A 24 5.46 -35.22 -30.05
CA PRO A 24 6.65 -35.72 -29.37
C PRO A 24 6.31 -36.80 -28.33
N ARG A 25 7.06 -37.91 -28.41
CA ARG A 25 7.00 -39.09 -27.54
C ARG A 25 7.47 -38.78 -26.11
N LYS A 26 6.76 -39.40 -25.16
CA LYS A 26 7.16 -39.57 -23.74
C LYS A 26 8.46 -40.39 -23.65
N ALA A 27 9.39 -39.95 -22.81
CA ALA A 27 10.46 -40.79 -22.28
C ALA A 27 10.30 -40.94 -20.77
N GLN A 28 10.24 -42.20 -20.30
CA GLN A 28 10.26 -42.59 -18.89
C GLN A 28 11.68 -42.96 -18.46
N ALA A 29 12.00 -42.55 -17.23
CA ALA A 29 12.80 -43.20 -16.18
C ALA A 29 14.15 -43.88 -16.50
N THR A 30 15.18 -43.49 -15.73
CA THR A 30 15.98 -44.44 -14.94
C THR A 30 16.46 -43.79 -13.64
N ALA A 31 16.39 -44.57 -12.57
CA ALA A 31 16.85 -44.25 -11.23
C ALA A 31 18.34 -44.59 -11.05
N LYS A 32 19.05 -43.84 -10.19
CA LYS A 32 20.13 -44.41 -9.37
C LYS A 32 20.10 -43.84 -7.95
N LYS A 33 20.27 -44.77 -7.02
CA LYS A 33 20.13 -44.73 -5.57
C LYS A 33 21.50 -45.02 -4.98
N SER A 34 21.94 -44.20 -4.03
CA SER A 34 22.93 -44.48 -2.98
C SER A 34 22.81 -43.32 -1.97
N GLN A 35 22.18 -43.47 -0.80
CA GLN A 35 22.68 -44.10 0.45
C GLN A 35 24.09 -43.63 0.82
N ALA A 36 24.45 -43.29 2.06
CA ALA A 36 23.79 -43.12 3.36
C ALA A 36 24.88 -42.61 4.35
N ALA A 37 24.49 -42.43 5.61
CA ALA A 37 25.30 -42.22 6.83
C ALA A 37 25.64 -40.73 7.14
N ALA A 38 24.97 -40.06 8.07
CA ALA A 38 24.84 -40.27 9.53
C ALA A 38 25.85 -39.41 10.30
N HIS A 39 25.35 -38.37 10.97
CA HIS A 39 25.80 -37.98 12.31
C HIS A 39 24.60 -37.40 13.06
N LYS A 40 24.00 -38.24 13.91
CA LYS A 40 23.17 -37.82 15.04
C LYS A 40 24.11 -37.22 16.09
N LEU A 41 23.80 -36.03 16.58
CA LEU A 41 24.14 -35.64 17.95
C LEU A 41 22.90 -35.06 18.61
N HIS A 42 22.49 -35.75 19.67
CA HIS A 42 21.57 -35.29 20.70
C HIS A 42 22.16 -34.04 21.38
N VAL A 43 21.38 -32.96 21.52
CA VAL A 43 21.45 -32.10 22.72
C VAL A 43 20.04 -31.64 23.09
N VAL A 44 19.53 -32.32 24.11
CA VAL A 44 18.81 -31.82 25.30
C VAL A 44 17.96 -30.55 25.16
N VAL A 45 16.65 -30.79 25.30
CA VAL A 45 15.62 -29.84 25.72
C VAL A 45 15.97 -29.29 27.11
N ASN A 46 16.14 -27.97 27.23
CA ASN A 46 15.95 -27.28 28.51
C ASN A 46 14.86 -26.22 28.35
N LYS A 47 13.74 -26.50 29.03
CA LYS A 47 12.53 -25.70 29.09
C LYS A 47 12.59 -24.94 30.42
N SER A 48 13.05 -23.70 30.38
CA SER A 48 13.04 -22.84 31.56
C SER A 48 11.70 -22.10 31.62
N GLN A 49 10.96 -22.40 32.68
CA GLN A 49 9.76 -21.71 33.11
C GLN A 49 10.12 -20.31 33.64
N THR A 50 9.35 -19.31 33.25
CA THR A 50 9.15 -18.10 34.05
C THR A 50 7.68 -17.71 33.95
N ALA A 51 6.95 -18.05 35.01
CA ALA A 51 5.66 -17.46 35.36
C ALA A 51 5.90 -16.12 36.10
N ILE A 52 4.80 -15.41 36.40
CA ILE A 52 4.66 -14.12 37.14
C ILE A 52 4.59 -12.92 36.17
N GLN A 53 3.55 -12.08 36.12
CA GLN A 53 2.29 -11.95 36.85
C GLN A 53 1.32 -11.11 36.00
N LYS A 54 0.03 -11.41 36.08
CA LYS A 54 -1.10 -10.65 35.53
C LYS A 54 -1.76 -9.92 36.71
N PRO A 55 -1.98 -8.60 36.68
CA PRO A 55 -2.86 -7.96 37.66
C PRO A 55 -4.31 -8.09 37.20
N GLN A 56 -5.10 -8.77 38.02
CA GLN A 56 -6.56 -8.75 38.02
C GLN A 56 -7.06 -7.54 38.81
N ALA A 57 -8.25 -7.07 38.43
CA ALA A 57 -8.97 -5.93 38.96
C ALA A 57 -9.24 -6.00 40.48
N LEU A 58 -9.26 -4.84 41.12
CA LEU A 58 -10.01 -4.60 42.36
C LEU A 58 -10.91 -3.38 42.14
N ALA A 59 -12.21 -3.63 42.06
CA ALA A 59 -13.24 -2.62 42.22
C ALA A 59 -13.37 -2.30 43.71
N GLN A 60 -13.23 -1.03 44.08
CA GLN A 60 -13.64 -0.51 45.37
C GLN A 60 -14.42 0.78 45.14
N ASN A 61 -15.72 0.69 45.41
CA ASN A 61 -16.60 1.80 45.68
C ASN A 61 -16.44 2.18 47.17
N PRO A 62 -16.37 3.47 47.52
CA PRO A 62 -17.21 3.90 48.64
C PRO A 62 -17.89 5.26 48.40
N GLN A 63 -19.22 5.22 48.56
CA GLN A 63 -20.09 6.15 49.28
C GLN A 63 -19.74 7.66 49.30
N SER A 64 -20.63 8.44 48.68
CA SER A 64 -20.91 9.85 48.99
C SER A 64 -21.63 9.99 50.34
N PRO A 65 -21.53 11.15 51.04
CA PRO A 65 -22.44 11.52 52.10
C PRO A 65 -23.61 12.38 51.59
N GLU A 66 -24.73 12.23 52.29
CA GLU A 66 -26.03 12.90 52.17
C GLU A 66 -25.95 14.42 52.42
N GLN A 67 -26.82 15.19 51.74
CA GLN A 67 -27.54 16.32 52.35
C GLN A 67 -28.94 16.45 51.74
N ASP A 68 -29.91 16.47 52.66
CA ASP A 68 -31.35 16.70 52.50
C ASP A 68 -31.72 18.00 51.77
N LEU A 69 -32.81 17.99 50.99
CA LEU A 69 -33.84 19.03 51.08
C LEU A 69 -35.18 18.56 50.49
N GLN A 70 -36.24 18.92 51.20
CA GLN A 70 -37.63 18.44 51.11
C GLN A 70 -38.44 18.91 49.88
N VAL A 71 -39.46 18.09 49.61
CA VAL A 71 -40.59 18.15 48.66
C VAL A 71 -41.52 19.37 48.93
N PRO A 72 -42.36 19.81 47.97
CA PRO A 72 -43.73 19.28 47.93
C PRO A 72 -44.25 18.88 46.53
N GLU A 73 -45.15 17.90 46.57
CA GLU A 73 -45.87 17.24 45.49
C GLU A 73 -46.73 18.18 44.65
N GLN A 74 -46.86 17.86 43.35
CA GLN A 74 -48.11 18.08 42.62
C GLN A 74 -48.33 16.93 41.63
N GLU A 75 -49.44 16.22 41.85
CA GLU A 75 -50.00 15.18 41.00
C GLU A 75 -50.43 15.74 39.63
N MET A 76 -50.17 15.00 38.55
CA MET A 76 -51.24 14.51 37.68
C MET A 76 -50.70 13.54 36.62
N GLN A 77 -51.48 12.47 36.46
CA GLN A 77 -51.39 11.38 35.52
C GLN A 77 -51.36 11.86 34.06
N ASP A 78 -50.55 11.22 33.22
CA ASP A 78 -51.14 10.50 32.08
C ASP A 78 -50.20 9.42 31.52
N SER A 79 -50.83 8.30 31.19
CA SER A 79 -50.25 6.98 30.95
C SER A 79 -50.21 6.63 29.46
N ALA A 80 -49.06 6.16 28.96
CA ALA A 80 -48.99 5.16 27.87
C ALA A 80 -47.61 4.47 27.86
N PRO A 81 -47.52 3.12 27.81
CA PRO A 81 -46.26 2.40 27.98
C PRO A 81 -45.45 2.26 26.68
N ALA A 82 -44.12 2.37 26.83
CA ALA A 82 -43.11 2.05 25.83
C ALA A 82 -43.15 0.55 25.44
N PRO A 83 -42.72 0.17 24.21
CA PRO A 83 -42.74 -1.22 23.77
C PRO A 83 -41.73 -2.03 24.59
N ALA A 84 -42.22 -3.11 25.22
CA ALA A 84 -41.40 -4.07 25.92
C ALA A 84 -40.32 -4.63 24.97
N ALA A 85 -39.08 -4.62 25.43
CA ALA A 85 -38.01 -5.39 24.83
C ALA A 85 -38.33 -6.89 25.04
N SER A 86 -38.94 -7.51 24.04
CA SER A 86 -39.02 -8.97 23.98
C SER A 86 -37.61 -9.51 23.70
N SER A 87 -37.06 -10.20 24.69
CA SER A 87 -35.86 -11.04 24.58
C SER A 87 -36.03 -11.99 23.41
N ILE A 88 -35.15 -11.88 22.40
CA ILE A 88 -35.11 -12.76 21.23
C ILE A 88 -35.00 -14.25 21.65
N ASP A 89 -34.52 -14.51 22.87
CA ASP A 89 -34.37 -15.84 23.44
C ASP A 89 -35.70 -16.55 23.80
N ASP A 90 -36.78 -15.80 24.09
CA ASP A 90 -38.08 -16.41 24.42
C ASP A 90 -38.88 -16.83 23.18
N ASP A 91 -38.64 -16.18 22.04
CA ASP A 91 -39.27 -16.52 20.76
C ASP A 91 -38.71 -17.82 20.16
N ILE A 92 -37.47 -18.20 20.51
CA ILE A 92 -36.83 -19.45 20.04
C ILE A 92 -37.42 -20.67 20.77
N ASN A 93 -37.76 -20.51 22.04
CA ASN A 93 -38.29 -21.60 22.86
C ASN A 93 -39.77 -21.93 22.58
N ASN A 94 -40.48 -21.03 21.90
CA ASN A 94 -41.89 -21.21 21.51
C ASN A 94 -42.07 -21.72 20.08
N ILE A 95 -41.00 -22.05 19.35
CA ILE A 95 -41.13 -22.66 18.01
C ILE A 95 -41.54 -24.13 18.20
N PRO A 96 -42.77 -24.54 17.82
CA PRO A 96 -43.19 -25.91 17.97
C PRO A 96 -42.30 -26.80 17.11
N ILE A 97 -41.74 -27.87 17.70
CA ILE A 97 -40.80 -28.81 17.03
C ILE A 97 -41.39 -29.37 15.73
N ALA A 98 -42.72 -29.44 15.62
CA ALA A 98 -43.44 -29.82 14.39
C ALA A 98 -43.21 -28.87 13.20
N SER A 99 -42.80 -27.61 13.42
CA SER A 99 -42.46 -26.63 12.37
C SER A 99 -41.05 -26.80 11.81
N LEU A 100 -40.22 -27.69 12.39
CA LEU A 100 -38.90 -28.06 11.89
C LEU A 100 -38.97 -29.28 10.95
N THR A 101 -40.17 -29.79 10.66
CA THR A 101 -40.37 -30.87 9.71
C THR A 101 -40.29 -30.33 8.27
N LEU A 102 -39.62 -31.10 7.42
CA LEU A 102 -39.34 -30.82 5.99
C LEU A 102 -40.59 -30.62 5.11
N ASP A 103 -41.79 -30.85 5.66
CA ASP A 103 -43.07 -30.82 4.94
C ASP A 103 -43.78 -29.45 5.02
N THR A 104 -43.20 -28.47 5.71
CA THR A 104 -43.70 -27.09 5.69
C THR A 104 -43.27 -26.45 4.37
N PRO A 105 -44.18 -26.03 3.46
CA PRO A 105 -43.79 -25.42 2.21
C PRO A 105 -42.95 -24.18 2.53
N LEU A 106 -41.68 -24.19 2.09
CA LEU A 106 -40.71 -23.12 2.31
C LEU A 106 -41.39 -21.78 2.04
N ILE A 107 -41.70 -21.03 3.10
CA ILE A 107 -42.25 -19.68 3.00
C ILE A 107 -41.28 -18.93 2.08
N PRO A 108 -41.72 -18.48 0.89
CA PRO A 108 -40.83 -17.77 0.00
C PRO A 108 -40.36 -16.55 0.75
N LEU A 109 -39.06 -16.49 1.08
CA LEU A 109 -38.43 -15.30 1.64
C LEU A 109 -38.78 -14.14 0.72
N ARG A 110 -39.77 -13.33 1.13
CA ARG A 110 -40.20 -12.15 0.39
C ARG A 110 -39.00 -11.23 0.36
N LYS A 111 -38.28 -11.23 -0.76
CA LYS A 111 -37.17 -10.31 -1.00
C LYS A 111 -37.77 -8.91 -0.85
N LYS A 112 -37.29 -8.15 0.14
CA LYS A 112 -37.69 -6.75 0.30
C LYS A 112 -37.50 -6.08 -1.07
N PRO A 113 -38.51 -5.34 -1.57
CA PRO A 113 -38.39 -4.68 -2.86
C PRO A 113 -37.14 -3.80 -2.84
N PRO A 114 -36.38 -3.77 -3.94
CA PRO A 114 -35.16 -2.97 -4.00
C PRO A 114 -35.52 -1.51 -3.70
N ARG A 115 -34.73 -0.86 -2.85
CA ARG A 115 -34.88 0.56 -2.52
C ARG A 115 -34.45 1.40 -3.72
N VAL A 116 -35.30 1.45 -4.75
CA VAL A 116 -35.11 2.33 -5.90
C VAL A 116 -35.87 3.63 -5.59
N PRO A 117 -35.19 4.79 -5.59
CA PRO A 117 -35.87 6.08 -5.45
C PRO A 117 -36.92 6.27 -6.55
N ALA A 118 -38.03 6.95 -6.24
CA ALA A 118 -39.10 7.23 -7.21
C ALA A 118 -38.58 7.99 -8.44
N THR A 119 -37.57 8.85 -8.26
CA THR A 119 -36.87 9.57 -9.33
C THR A 119 -35.37 9.21 -9.27
N PRO A 120 -34.88 8.31 -10.15
CA PRO A 120 -33.48 7.94 -10.15
C PRO A 120 -32.61 9.09 -10.64
N PHE A 121 -31.42 9.22 -10.06
CA PHE A 121 -30.41 10.14 -10.57
C PHE A 121 -29.76 9.58 -11.84
N HIS A 122 -29.86 10.32 -12.95
CA HIS A 122 -29.29 9.92 -14.24
C HIS A 122 -27.78 10.19 -14.28
N PHE A 123 -26.99 9.37 -13.58
CA PHE A 123 -25.53 9.55 -13.50
C PHE A 123 -24.85 9.66 -14.88
N LEU A 124 -25.29 8.86 -15.85
CA LEU A 124 -24.69 8.83 -17.19
C LEU A 124 -25.09 10.01 -18.09
N SER A 125 -26.09 10.81 -17.70
CA SER A 125 -26.42 12.04 -18.44
C SER A 125 -25.53 13.23 -18.06
N LEU A 126 -24.74 13.10 -16.99
CA LEU A 126 -23.73 14.10 -16.65
C LEU A 126 -22.62 14.14 -17.70
N PRO A 127 -21.95 15.27 -17.95
CA PRO A 127 -20.68 15.31 -18.67
C PRO A 127 -19.60 14.45 -18.01
N SER A 128 -18.62 13.98 -18.80
CA SER A 128 -17.52 13.14 -18.31
C SER A 128 -16.70 13.80 -17.20
N GLU A 129 -16.47 15.11 -17.29
CA GLU A 129 -15.75 15.90 -16.28
C GLU A 129 -16.39 15.80 -14.90
N LEU A 130 -17.72 15.90 -14.83
CA LEU A 130 -18.46 15.76 -13.57
C LEU A 130 -18.43 14.32 -13.06
N ARG A 131 -18.48 13.33 -13.95
CA ARG A 131 -18.34 11.92 -13.55
C ARG A 131 -16.95 11.64 -12.97
N VAL A 132 -15.89 12.18 -13.57
CA VAL A 132 -14.51 12.07 -13.07
C VAL A 132 -14.37 12.70 -11.69
N LYS A 133 -14.95 13.89 -11.49
CA LYS A 133 -15.00 14.53 -10.16
C LYS A 133 -15.78 13.72 -9.14
N ILE A 134 -16.83 13.01 -9.54
CA ILE A 134 -17.53 12.07 -8.63
C ILE A 134 -16.65 10.86 -8.31
N TYR A 135 -15.87 10.34 -9.27
CA TYR A 135 -14.93 9.27 -8.98
C TYR A 135 -13.87 9.71 -7.96
N GLU A 136 -13.38 10.95 -8.02
CA GLU A 136 -12.47 11.53 -7.02
C GLU A 136 -13.01 11.38 -5.60
N TYR A 137 -14.20 11.91 -5.33
CA TYR A 137 -14.85 11.78 -4.02
C TYR A 137 -15.14 10.33 -3.64
N TYR A 138 -15.54 9.48 -4.58
CA TYR A 138 -15.83 8.08 -4.31
C TYR A 138 -14.59 7.29 -3.84
N PHE A 139 -13.43 7.70 -4.33
CA PHE A 139 -12.15 7.00 -4.19
C PHE A 139 -11.17 7.66 -3.21
N GLU A 140 -11.55 8.78 -2.61
CA GLU A 140 -10.75 9.61 -1.70
C GLU A 140 -10.14 8.81 -0.54
N ASP A 141 -10.91 7.92 0.11
CA ASP A 141 -10.42 7.20 1.30
C ASP A 141 -9.38 6.09 1.05
N ASP A 142 -9.08 5.76 -0.21
CA ASP A 142 -8.32 4.54 -0.51
C ASP A 142 -6.81 4.65 -0.25
N GLY A 143 -6.36 5.75 0.35
CA GLY A 143 -4.96 6.04 0.63
C GLY A 143 -4.18 6.42 -0.62
N GLU A 144 -3.14 7.24 -0.43
CA GLU A 144 -2.32 7.76 -1.53
C GLU A 144 -1.52 6.64 -2.23
N VAL A 145 -1.00 5.70 -1.44
CA VAL A 145 -0.11 4.62 -1.92
C VAL A 145 -0.73 3.26 -1.65
N LEU A 146 -0.99 2.54 -2.74
CA LEU A 146 -1.56 1.20 -2.71
C LEU A 146 -0.48 0.14 -2.61
N ASP A 147 -0.51 -0.63 -1.52
CA ASP A 147 0.34 -1.78 -1.29
C ASP A 147 -0.49 -3.07 -1.14
N LEU A 148 0.14 -4.23 -1.24
CA LEU A 148 -0.44 -5.52 -0.93
C LEU A 148 -0.69 -5.65 0.59
N SER A 149 -1.82 -5.10 1.04
CA SER A 149 -2.27 -5.13 2.43
C SER A 149 -3.47 -6.08 2.62
N PRO A 150 -3.61 -6.73 3.79
CA PRO A 150 -4.79 -7.53 4.12
C PRO A 150 -6.09 -6.71 4.11
N ASN A 151 -6.01 -5.40 4.38
CA ASN A 151 -7.19 -4.55 4.47
C ASN A 151 -7.79 -4.18 3.12
N ASN A 152 -7.05 -4.33 2.01
CA ASN A 152 -7.52 -4.00 0.66
C ASN A 152 -8.81 -4.73 0.29
N TYR A 153 -9.00 -5.96 0.78
CA TYR A 153 -10.22 -6.71 0.52
C TYR A 153 -11.46 -6.08 1.18
N LYS A 154 -11.28 -5.37 2.30
CA LYS A 154 -12.37 -4.71 3.03
C LYS A 154 -12.65 -3.31 2.50
N SER A 155 -11.60 -2.51 2.29
CA SER A 155 -11.72 -1.11 1.86
C SER A 155 -11.92 -0.96 0.35
N ILE A 156 -11.04 -1.55 -0.43
CA ILE A 156 -10.93 -1.28 -1.88
C ILE A 156 -11.80 -2.22 -2.72
N HIS A 157 -11.81 -3.52 -2.42
CA HIS A 157 -12.47 -4.51 -3.29
C HIS A 157 -13.96 -4.22 -3.53
N LYS A 158 -14.67 -3.71 -2.50
CA LYS A 158 -16.09 -3.33 -2.64
C LYS A 158 -16.25 -2.10 -3.55
N LYS A 159 -15.39 -1.10 -3.40
CA LYS A 159 -15.41 0.12 -4.22
C LYS A 159 -15.11 -0.15 -5.69
N LEU A 160 -14.19 -1.08 -5.97
CA LEU A 160 -13.91 -1.55 -7.34
C LEU A 160 -15.10 -2.24 -8.02
N GLY A 161 -16.18 -2.54 -7.28
CA GLY A 161 -17.44 -3.02 -7.85
C GLY A 161 -18.08 -2.03 -8.83
N LEU A 162 -17.83 -0.72 -8.67
CA LEU A 162 -18.30 0.32 -9.59
C LEU A 162 -17.90 0.05 -11.05
N MET A 163 -16.68 -0.46 -11.25
CA MET A 163 -16.13 -0.77 -12.57
C MET A 163 -16.84 -1.95 -13.26
N ARG A 164 -17.81 -2.60 -12.61
CA ARG A 164 -18.59 -3.73 -13.17
C ARG A 164 -20.00 -3.33 -13.58
N VAL A 165 -20.40 -2.08 -13.39
CA VAL A 165 -21.77 -1.63 -13.64
C VAL A 165 -22.06 -1.53 -15.15
N CYS A 166 -21.24 -0.81 -15.91
CA CYS A 166 -21.35 -0.75 -17.37
C CYS A 166 -19.97 -0.48 -18.03
N ARG A 167 -19.88 -0.58 -19.36
CA ARG A 167 -18.62 -0.40 -20.10
C ARG A 167 -18.04 1.00 -19.95
N LEU A 168 -18.87 2.05 -20.03
CA LEU A 168 -18.41 3.43 -19.90
C LEU A 168 -17.80 3.69 -18.51
N LEU A 169 -18.51 3.30 -17.44
CA LEU A 169 -18.01 3.40 -16.07
C LEU A 169 -16.74 2.58 -15.86
N HIS A 170 -16.67 1.38 -16.46
CA HIS A 170 -15.48 0.55 -16.41
C HIS A 170 -14.26 1.30 -16.94
N GLU A 171 -14.37 1.92 -18.11
CA GLU A 171 -13.25 2.60 -18.76
C GLU A 171 -12.83 3.87 -18.02
N GLU A 172 -13.80 4.73 -17.69
CA GLU A 172 -13.50 5.99 -16.99
C GLU A 172 -12.96 5.75 -15.58
N ALA A 173 -13.64 4.90 -14.78
CA ALA A 173 -13.22 4.65 -13.41
C ALA A 173 -11.90 3.87 -13.36
N THR A 174 -11.62 2.97 -14.32
CA THR A 174 -10.32 2.29 -14.39
C THR A 174 -9.23 3.31 -14.70
N TYR A 175 -9.39 4.14 -15.73
CA TYR A 175 -8.39 5.14 -16.07
C TYR A 175 -8.13 6.09 -14.90
N TYR A 176 -9.19 6.59 -14.26
CA TYR A 176 -9.08 7.46 -13.09
C TYR A 176 -8.40 6.75 -11.91
N TYR A 177 -8.90 5.59 -11.49
CA TYR A 177 -8.43 4.90 -10.29
C TYR A 177 -6.95 4.54 -10.35
N TYR A 178 -6.52 3.97 -11.49
CA TYR A 178 -5.15 3.49 -11.69
C TYR A 178 -4.21 4.63 -12.11
N GLY A 179 -4.71 5.66 -12.78
CA GLY A 179 -3.90 6.79 -13.25
C GLY A 179 -3.65 7.89 -12.22
N THR A 180 -4.41 7.96 -11.13
CA THR A 180 -4.23 8.98 -10.07
C THR A 180 -3.48 8.46 -8.85
N ARG A 181 -3.56 7.17 -8.56
CA ARG A 181 -2.96 6.57 -7.37
C ARG A 181 -1.55 6.07 -7.62
N THR A 182 -0.77 6.07 -6.55
CA THR A 182 0.56 5.48 -6.57
C THR A 182 0.49 4.02 -6.16
N PHE A 183 1.16 3.14 -6.90
CA PHE A 183 1.23 1.71 -6.55
C PHE A 183 2.63 1.33 -6.11
N ARG A 184 2.72 0.61 -4.98
CA ARG A 184 3.99 0.14 -4.46
C ARG A 184 4.52 -1.05 -5.27
N LEU A 185 5.79 -0.97 -5.68
CA LEU A 185 6.47 -2.02 -6.44
C LEU A 185 6.58 -3.31 -5.65
N PHE A 186 7.02 -3.22 -4.40
CA PHE A 186 7.27 -4.36 -3.53
C PHE A 186 6.53 -4.23 -2.20
N PRO A 187 5.96 -5.33 -1.68
CA PRO A 187 5.16 -5.29 -0.47
C PRO A 187 5.99 -4.97 0.74
N THR A 188 5.54 -4.00 1.54
CA THR A 188 6.15 -3.64 2.83
C THR A 188 5.28 -4.07 4.01
N TYR A 189 4.02 -4.43 3.77
CA TYR A 189 3.14 -4.93 4.84
C TYR A 189 3.71 -6.20 5.51
N PRO A 190 3.87 -6.23 6.84
CA PRO A 190 4.51 -7.33 7.57
C PRO A 190 3.88 -8.73 7.35
N GLY A 191 4.65 -9.76 7.74
CA GLY A 191 4.20 -11.14 7.73
C GLY A 191 4.22 -11.78 6.33
N LYS A 192 3.10 -12.41 5.94
CA LYS A 192 3.03 -13.20 4.69
C LYS A 192 3.15 -12.35 3.43
N TYR A 193 2.72 -11.09 3.49
CA TYR A 193 2.69 -10.20 2.32
C TYR A 193 4.08 -9.68 1.99
N PHE A 194 4.86 -9.27 2.99
CA PHE A 194 6.26 -8.87 2.87
C PHE A 194 7.13 -9.89 2.08
N LYS A 195 6.91 -11.18 2.32
CA LYS A 195 7.65 -12.29 1.69
C LYS A 195 7.01 -12.79 0.39
N SER A 196 5.96 -12.13 -0.10
CA SER A 196 5.24 -12.54 -1.30
C SER A 196 6.14 -12.42 -2.54
N LYS A 197 6.22 -13.50 -3.33
CA LYS A 197 6.86 -13.48 -4.67
C LYS A 197 6.00 -12.81 -5.73
N ARG A 198 4.73 -12.49 -5.40
CA ARG A 198 3.77 -11.84 -6.30
C ARG A 198 3.29 -10.54 -5.63
N PRO A 199 4.00 -9.41 -5.83
CA PRO A 199 3.59 -8.10 -5.33
C PRO A 199 2.25 -7.66 -5.93
N LEU A 200 1.68 -6.55 -5.44
CA LEU A 200 0.40 -6.03 -5.95
C LEU A 200 0.47 -5.76 -7.45
N LEU A 201 1.54 -5.13 -7.94
CA LEU A 201 1.74 -4.82 -9.36
C LEU A 201 1.68 -6.08 -10.26
N ALA A 202 2.34 -7.15 -9.84
CA ALA A 202 2.34 -8.44 -10.55
C ALA A 202 0.95 -9.13 -10.58
N ARG A 203 0.00 -8.67 -9.75
CA ARG A 203 -1.39 -9.18 -9.72
C ARG A 203 -2.33 -8.36 -10.57
N LEU A 204 -1.94 -7.15 -10.97
CA LEU A 204 -2.71 -6.32 -11.88
C LEU A 204 -2.71 -6.93 -13.29
N LYS A 205 -3.80 -6.72 -14.02
CA LYS A 205 -3.90 -7.09 -15.44
C LYS A 205 -3.04 -6.13 -16.28
N PRO A 206 -2.56 -6.53 -17.47
CA PRO A 206 -1.77 -5.65 -18.34
C PRO A 206 -2.45 -4.29 -18.61
N ARG A 207 -3.74 -4.28 -18.96
CA ARG A 207 -4.52 -3.03 -19.16
C ARG A 207 -4.56 -2.12 -17.92
N GLN A 208 -4.50 -2.69 -16.71
CA GLN A 208 -4.46 -1.88 -15.48
C GLN A 208 -3.07 -1.29 -15.26
N ARG A 209 -2.01 -2.04 -15.57
CA ARG A 209 -0.61 -1.56 -15.52
C ARG A 209 -0.37 -0.44 -16.52
N GLU A 210 -0.98 -0.55 -17.69
CA GLU A 210 -0.94 0.47 -18.74
C GLU A 210 -1.47 1.82 -18.24
N CYS A 211 -2.51 1.83 -17.41
CA CYS A 211 -3.08 3.07 -16.87
C CYS A 211 -2.25 3.70 -15.74
N LEU A 212 -1.25 3.02 -15.18
CA LEU A 212 -0.46 3.54 -14.08
C LEU A 212 0.40 4.72 -14.53
N THR A 213 0.47 5.75 -13.70
CA THR A 213 1.29 6.95 -13.94
C THR A 213 2.44 7.10 -12.96
N THR A 214 2.24 6.61 -11.73
CA THR A 214 3.18 6.76 -10.61
C THR A 214 3.37 5.43 -9.89
N LEU A 215 4.62 5.07 -9.65
CA LEU A 215 5.00 3.91 -8.83
C LEU A 215 5.81 4.36 -7.63
N GLU A 216 5.75 3.60 -6.54
CA GLU A 216 6.60 3.82 -5.35
C GLU A 216 7.55 2.63 -5.13
N LEU A 217 8.83 2.95 -4.99
CA LEU A 217 9.86 2.08 -4.44
C LEU A 217 10.15 2.49 -2.99
N ARG A 218 9.77 1.65 -2.03
CA ARG A 218 10.01 1.90 -0.61
C ARG A 218 11.19 1.08 -0.11
N LEU A 219 12.20 1.76 0.44
CA LEU A 219 13.45 1.19 0.93
C LEU A 219 13.53 1.35 2.46
N GLY A 220 14.10 0.36 3.15
CA GLY A 220 14.21 0.29 4.61
C GLY A 220 13.65 -1.02 5.19
N PRO A 221 12.41 -1.44 4.85
CA PRO A 221 11.84 -2.66 5.39
C PRO A 221 12.68 -3.91 5.11
N GLY A 222 13.05 -4.62 6.18
CA GLY A 222 13.86 -5.83 6.10
C GLY A 222 15.28 -5.62 5.58
N TRP A 223 15.87 -4.44 5.77
CA TRP A 223 17.22 -4.08 5.31
C TRP A 223 18.32 -5.11 5.62
N ASN A 224 18.22 -5.83 6.74
CA ASN A 224 19.16 -6.89 7.11
C ASN A 224 19.00 -8.18 6.29
N ALA A 225 17.79 -8.46 5.80
CA ALA A 225 17.47 -9.62 4.99
C ALA A 225 16.30 -9.31 4.04
N PRO A 226 16.55 -8.54 2.96
CA PRO A 226 15.51 -8.16 2.01
C PRO A 226 14.81 -9.42 1.46
N PRO A 227 13.48 -9.38 1.25
CA PRO A 227 12.77 -10.56 0.74
C PRO A 227 13.28 -10.99 -0.62
N LYS A 228 13.41 -12.30 -0.84
CA LYS A 228 13.80 -12.86 -2.15
C LYS A 228 12.87 -12.47 -3.31
N GLY A 229 11.64 -12.03 -3.00
CA GLY A 229 10.68 -11.54 -3.98
C GLY A 229 10.93 -10.11 -4.45
N TRP A 230 11.83 -9.37 -3.79
CA TRP A 230 12.24 -8.02 -4.17
C TRP A 230 13.31 -8.10 -5.26
N ALA A 231 12.88 -8.51 -6.44
CA ALA A 231 13.72 -8.60 -7.62
C ALA A 231 12.90 -8.19 -8.83
N VAL A 232 13.52 -7.43 -9.73
CA VAL A 232 12.93 -7.10 -11.03
C VAL A 232 13.02 -8.33 -11.92
N ASN A 233 11.87 -8.78 -12.41
CA ASN A 233 11.74 -9.88 -13.34
C ASN A 233 10.55 -9.63 -14.27
N ASP A 234 10.44 -10.41 -15.36
CA ASP A 234 9.35 -10.25 -16.32
C ASP A 234 7.96 -10.43 -15.67
N ALA A 235 7.85 -11.25 -14.61
CA ALA A 235 6.58 -11.46 -13.91
C ALA A 235 6.10 -10.23 -13.12
N LEU A 236 6.98 -9.26 -12.82
CA LEU A 236 6.62 -7.99 -12.20
C LEU A 236 5.77 -7.13 -13.15
N GLY A 237 6.01 -7.24 -14.46
CA GLY A 237 5.22 -6.55 -15.48
C GLY A 237 5.55 -5.07 -15.68
N LEU A 238 6.78 -4.65 -15.36
CA LEU A 238 7.21 -3.25 -15.54
C LEU A 238 7.15 -2.80 -17.00
N LYS A 239 7.37 -3.71 -17.95
CA LYS A 239 7.25 -3.44 -19.39
C LYS A 239 5.84 -3.01 -19.81
N ASP A 240 4.80 -3.45 -19.08
CA ASP A 240 3.41 -3.05 -19.35
C ASP A 240 3.08 -1.65 -18.80
N CYS A 241 3.96 -1.05 -17.99
CA CYS A 241 3.75 0.23 -17.33
C CYS A 241 4.11 1.40 -18.24
N ILE A 242 3.46 1.48 -19.40
CA ILE A 242 3.84 2.42 -20.48
C ILE A 242 3.64 3.90 -20.14
N ASN A 243 2.72 4.21 -19.22
CA ASN A 243 2.39 5.60 -18.85
C ASN A 243 3.03 6.03 -17.53
N VAL A 244 3.85 5.17 -16.92
CA VAL A 244 4.55 5.48 -15.67
C VAL A 244 5.71 6.42 -15.99
N HIS A 245 5.49 7.71 -15.70
CA HIS A 245 6.47 8.77 -15.90
C HIS A 245 7.14 9.19 -14.59
N LYS A 246 6.52 8.91 -13.44
CA LYS A 246 7.05 9.24 -12.11
C LYS A 246 7.34 7.97 -11.30
N LEU A 247 8.56 7.88 -10.77
CA LEU A 247 8.94 6.90 -9.76
C LEU A 247 9.25 7.63 -8.44
N LYS A 248 8.43 7.40 -7.40
CA LYS A 248 8.70 7.85 -6.04
C LYS A 248 9.63 6.87 -5.35
N VAL A 249 10.73 7.32 -4.78
CA VAL A 249 11.67 6.52 -4.00
C VAL A 249 11.64 7.03 -2.57
N LEU A 250 10.97 6.28 -1.69
CA LEU A 250 10.86 6.62 -0.26
C LEU A 250 11.85 5.79 0.55
N VAL A 251 12.72 6.46 1.29
CA VAL A 251 13.73 5.83 2.13
C VAL A 251 13.37 5.96 3.61
N GLU A 252 13.05 4.85 4.27
CA GLU A 252 12.74 4.85 5.70
C GLU A 252 14.00 4.82 6.59
N CYS A 253 15.02 4.08 6.15
CA CYS A 253 16.18 3.76 6.99
C CYS A 253 17.42 3.65 6.12
N ASP A 254 18.50 4.35 6.51
CA ASP A 254 19.84 4.18 5.93
C ASP A 254 20.72 3.37 6.90
N PRO A 255 20.90 2.06 6.67
CA PRO A 255 21.76 1.24 7.50
C PRO A 255 23.23 1.66 7.45
N SER A 256 23.64 2.52 6.53
CA SER A 256 25.02 3.00 6.39
C SER A 256 25.42 3.98 7.49
N ASP A 257 24.46 4.52 8.26
CA ASP A 257 24.74 5.37 9.41
C ASP A 257 25.31 4.56 10.59
N GLY A 258 26.32 5.13 11.27
CA GLY A 258 27.13 4.46 12.30
C GLY A 258 26.32 3.87 13.46
N ILE A 259 25.11 4.36 13.70
CA ILE A 259 24.15 3.83 14.68
C ILE A 259 23.84 2.34 14.43
N PHE A 260 23.86 1.89 13.17
CA PHE A 260 23.58 0.51 12.80
C PHE A 260 24.81 -0.41 12.82
N LYS A 261 26.00 0.10 13.17
CA LYS A 261 27.23 -0.69 13.25
C LYS A 261 27.03 -1.88 14.21
N GLY A 262 27.29 -3.09 13.72
CA GLY A 262 27.06 -4.34 14.48
C GLY A 262 25.67 -4.96 14.31
N PHE A 263 24.66 -4.19 13.88
CA PHE A 263 23.36 -4.73 13.47
C PHE A 263 23.30 -5.08 11.98
N ARG A 264 24.23 -4.52 11.18
CA ARG A 264 24.36 -4.81 9.74
C ARG A 264 24.77 -6.25 9.50
N ARG A 265 24.14 -6.86 8.50
CA ARG A 265 24.61 -8.12 7.92
C ARG A 265 26.05 -8.02 7.42
N SER A 266 26.35 -6.96 6.66
CA SER A 266 27.70 -6.59 6.23
C SER A 266 27.73 -5.14 5.76
N GLU A 267 28.91 -4.53 5.74
CA GLU A 267 29.11 -3.17 5.24
C GLU A 267 28.68 -3.03 3.77
N GLY A 268 27.98 -1.95 3.43
CA GLY A 268 27.51 -1.64 2.07
C GLY A 268 26.50 -2.62 1.45
N PHE A 269 26.05 -3.65 2.18
CA PHE A 269 25.13 -4.66 1.62
C PHE A 269 23.79 -4.07 1.18
N TYR A 270 23.15 -3.28 2.03
CA TYR A 270 21.82 -2.75 1.71
C TYR A 270 21.89 -1.59 0.71
N GLU A 271 22.96 -0.81 0.75
CA GLU A 271 23.26 0.24 -0.24
C GLU A 271 23.42 -0.35 -1.64
N SER A 272 24.29 -1.35 -1.80
CA SER A 272 24.49 -2.03 -3.08
C SER A 272 23.22 -2.72 -3.58
N PHE A 273 22.47 -3.38 -2.69
CA PHE A 273 21.16 -3.94 -3.02
C PHE A 273 20.19 -2.88 -3.53
N SER A 274 20.07 -1.74 -2.84
CA SER A 274 19.13 -0.67 -3.18
C SER A 274 19.48 0.01 -4.50
N ARG A 275 20.78 0.25 -4.74
CA ARG A 275 21.28 0.76 -6.03
C ARG A 275 20.94 -0.19 -7.16
N ALA A 276 21.31 -1.46 -7.04
CA ALA A 276 21.01 -2.47 -8.05
C ALA A 276 19.50 -2.60 -8.29
N LEU A 277 18.69 -2.53 -7.24
CA LEU A 277 17.23 -2.59 -7.37
C LEU A 277 16.69 -1.39 -8.15
N LEU A 278 17.13 -0.17 -7.83
CA LEU A 278 16.73 1.04 -8.53
C LEU A 278 17.18 1.01 -10.01
N THR A 279 18.43 0.65 -10.29
CA THR A 279 18.95 0.51 -11.66
C THR A 279 18.06 -0.44 -12.48
N ASN A 280 17.79 -1.64 -11.96
CA ASN A 280 16.96 -2.62 -12.65
C ASN A 280 15.52 -2.13 -12.87
N VAL A 281 14.97 -1.32 -11.95
CA VAL A 281 13.62 -0.75 -12.10
C VAL A 281 13.61 0.30 -13.20
N LEU A 282 14.58 1.21 -13.22
CA LEU A 282 14.68 2.27 -14.22
C LEU A 282 14.90 1.70 -15.62
N GLU A 283 15.76 0.68 -15.77
CA GLU A 283 15.98 -0.02 -17.04
C GLU A 283 14.73 -0.75 -17.56
N ALA A 284 13.88 -1.23 -16.66
CA ALA A 284 12.69 -2.01 -17.01
C ALA A 284 11.45 -1.14 -17.29
N LEU A 285 11.45 0.14 -16.88
CA LEU A 285 10.35 1.07 -17.10
C LEU A 285 10.53 1.80 -18.44
N PRO A 286 9.52 1.78 -19.33
CA PRO A 286 9.68 2.28 -20.70
C PRO A 286 9.65 3.80 -20.83
N ALA A 287 9.02 4.53 -19.89
CA ALA A 287 8.69 5.95 -20.05
C ALA A 287 8.97 6.80 -18.80
N VAL A 288 9.80 6.30 -17.88
CA VAL A 288 10.13 7.05 -16.66
C VAL A 288 10.93 8.31 -17.01
N SER A 289 10.46 9.46 -16.55
CA SER A 289 11.09 10.76 -16.81
C SER A 289 11.40 11.53 -15.53
N THR A 290 10.83 11.13 -14.40
CA THR A 290 11.03 11.79 -13.11
C THR A 290 11.22 10.76 -12.01
N VAL A 291 12.29 10.91 -11.24
CA VAL A 291 12.50 10.19 -9.97
C VAL A 291 12.36 11.20 -8.83
N GLU A 292 11.40 10.94 -7.95
CA GLU A 292 11.11 11.77 -6.78
C GLU A 292 11.67 11.08 -5.54
N PHE A 293 12.71 11.64 -4.94
CA PHE A 293 13.30 11.12 -3.71
C PHE A 293 12.67 11.74 -2.48
N ASP A 294 12.29 10.88 -1.54
CA ASP A 294 11.80 11.29 -0.23
C ASP A 294 12.36 10.36 0.85
N ALA A 295 12.31 10.78 2.11
CA ALA A 295 12.84 10.00 3.20
C ALA A 295 12.25 10.33 4.58
N TRP A 296 12.42 9.41 5.52
CA TRP A 296 12.17 9.69 6.93
C TRP A 296 13.26 10.56 7.54
N SER A 297 12.94 11.22 8.65
CA SER A 297 13.82 12.15 9.38
C SER A 297 15.18 11.56 9.78
N SER A 298 15.28 10.25 9.93
CA SER A 298 16.53 9.55 10.28
C SER A 298 17.53 9.41 9.14
N VAL A 299 17.13 9.64 7.88
CA VAL A 299 17.99 9.45 6.71
C VAL A 299 18.74 10.73 6.39
N LYS A 300 20.01 10.69 5.99
CA LYS A 300 20.76 11.90 5.59
C LYS A 300 20.84 11.97 4.07
N LYS A 301 20.69 13.17 3.49
CA LYS A 301 20.83 13.38 2.03
C LYS A 301 22.24 12.99 1.58
N THR A 302 23.22 13.35 2.38
CA THR A 302 24.66 13.05 2.23
C THR A 302 25.03 11.61 2.62
N GLY A 303 24.08 10.78 3.07
CA GLY A 303 24.34 9.38 3.43
C GLY A 303 24.75 8.53 2.22
N ASN A 304 25.54 7.48 2.46
CA ASN A 304 26.06 6.60 1.39
C ASN A 304 24.95 5.95 0.55
N MET A 305 23.82 5.64 1.18
CA MET A 305 22.70 5.06 0.46
C MET A 305 22.01 6.10 -0.43
N MET A 306 21.69 7.28 0.10
CA MET A 306 21.04 8.36 -0.66
C MET A 306 21.91 8.87 -1.81
N SER A 307 23.16 9.23 -1.53
CA SER A 307 24.12 9.65 -2.56
C SER A 307 24.26 8.61 -3.67
N GLY A 308 24.23 7.33 -3.29
CA GLY A 308 24.18 6.21 -4.19
C GLY A 308 22.97 6.16 -5.13
N LEU A 309 21.78 6.34 -4.56
CA LEU A 309 20.53 6.32 -5.32
C LEU A 309 20.41 7.53 -6.25
N ILE A 310 20.82 8.71 -5.77
CA ILE A 310 20.87 9.95 -6.54
C ILE A 310 21.81 9.78 -7.72
N LYS A 311 23.00 9.19 -7.50
CA LYS A 311 23.95 8.90 -8.58
C LYS A 311 23.35 7.97 -9.65
N VAL A 312 22.68 6.88 -9.25
CA VAL A 312 22.00 5.97 -10.19
C VAL A 312 20.93 6.70 -11.01
N ALA A 313 20.13 7.56 -10.37
CA ALA A 313 19.12 8.34 -11.07
C ALA A 313 19.74 9.37 -12.04
N GLY A 314 20.82 10.03 -11.64
CA GLY A 314 21.53 11.02 -12.46
C GLY A 314 22.29 10.42 -13.65
N GLU A 315 22.74 9.16 -13.53
CA GLU A 315 23.35 8.40 -14.63
C GLU A 315 22.31 7.90 -15.64
N THR A 316 21.03 7.90 -15.27
CA THR A 316 19.94 7.45 -16.16
C THR A 316 19.51 8.58 -17.09
N ASN A 317 19.75 8.42 -18.39
CA ASN A 317 19.45 9.43 -19.39
C ASN A 317 17.96 9.83 -19.38
N GLY A 318 17.69 11.14 -19.40
CA GLY A 318 16.33 11.69 -19.53
C GLY A 318 15.49 11.66 -18.25
N VAL A 319 16.09 11.30 -17.11
CA VAL A 319 15.42 11.30 -15.81
C VAL A 319 15.74 12.58 -15.04
N ALA A 320 14.71 13.34 -14.70
CA ALA A 320 14.81 14.48 -13.79
C ALA A 320 14.70 14.01 -12.34
N ILE A 321 15.58 14.52 -11.47
CA ILE A 321 15.51 14.29 -10.03
C ILE A 321 14.62 15.37 -9.40
N ARG A 322 13.72 14.95 -8.50
CA ARG A 322 12.87 15.84 -7.70
C ARG A 322 12.85 15.39 -6.25
N TRP A 323 12.45 16.29 -5.37
CA TRP A 323 12.35 16.03 -3.93
C TRP A 323 10.90 15.93 -3.49
N GLY A 324 10.62 14.95 -2.64
CA GLY A 324 9.32 14.72 -2.03
C GLY A 324 9.07 15.62 -0.82
N PRO A 325 7.81 15.76 -0.40
CA PRO A 325 7.40 16.68 0.66
C PRO A 325 7.68 16.17 2.09
N GLU A 326 7.83 14.85 2.32
CA GLU A 326 7.91 14.29 3.68
C GLU A 326 9.20 14.71 4.38
N ARG A 327 10.34 14.66 3.67
CA ARG A 327 11.61 15.15 4.19
C ARG A 327 11.81 16.65 4.01
N GLY A 328 11.22 17.22 2.96
CA GLY A 328 11.38 18.63 2.62
C GLY A 328 12.77 18.99 2.10
N TRP A 329 13.50 18.03 1.51
CA TRP A 329 14.80 18.34 0.90
C TRP A 329 14.67 19.27 -0.30
N THR A 330 15.68 20.10 -0.48
CA THR A 330 15.82 20.98 -1.65
C THR A 330 17.20 20.82 -2.29
N ASP A 331 17.37 21.35 -3.50
CA ASP A 331 18.67 21.39 -4.17
C ASP A 331 19.71 22.22 -3.38
N ALA A 332 19.27 23.13 -2.50
CA ALA A 332 20.15 23.99 -1.69
C ALA A 332 20.75 23.29 -0.46
N ASP A 333 20.18 22.16 -0.03
CA ASP A 333 20.64 21.45 1.19
C ASP A 333 21.99 20.73 0.99
N GLU A 334 22.62 20.85 -0.18
CA GLU A 334 23.96 20.30 -0.44
C GLU A 334 25.06 21.11 0.27
N ASP A 335 24.83 22.40 0.56
CA ASP A 335 25.87 23.30 1.05
C ASP A 335 25.98 23.36 2.59
N GLU A 336 24.90 23.06 3.33
CA GLU A 336 24.82 23.29 4.77
C GLU A 336 25.55 22.21 5.62
N ASP A 337 25.55 20.95 5.16
CA ASP A 337 26.25 19.85 5.85
C ASP A 337 27.79 19.95 5.76
N THR A 338 28.31 20.61 4.72
CA THR A 338 29.74 20.92 4.57
C THR A 338 30.19 22.10 5.45
N ALA A 339 29.30 23.06 5.71
CA ALA A 339 29.62 24.19 6.59
C ALA A 339 29.75 23.78 8.06
N ALA A 340 28.97 22.78 8.52
CA ALA A 340 29.01 22.28 9.89
C ALA A 340 30.26 21.43 10.21
N THR A 341 30.96 20.90 9.20
CA THR A 341 32.18 20.09 9.40
C THR A 341 33.48 20.89 9.26
N VAL A 342 33.42 22.10 8.68
CA VAL A 342 34.57 23.03 8.59
C VAL A 342 34.63 23.99 9.79
N ALA A 343 33.52 24.22 10.48
CA ALA A 343 33.49 24.99 11.73
C ALA A 343 33.86 24.10 12.94
N GLY A 344 35.13 23.72 13.05
CA GLY A 344 35.71 23.39 14.35
C GLY A 344 35.54 24.59 15.31
N PRO A 345 35.54 24.37 16.64
CA PRO A 345 35.40 25.46 17.59
C PRO A 345 36.58 26.42 17.42
N ASP A 346 36.32 27.58 16.84
CA ASP A 346 37.27 28.68 16.76
C ASP A 346 37.59 29.13 18.20
N PRO A 347 38.82 28.95 18.69
CA PRO A 347 39.20 29.36 20.04
C PRO A 347 39.16 30.87 20.25
N ASN A 348 38.94 31.67 19.20
CA ASN A 348 38.91 33.13 19.25
C ASN A 348 37.51 33.75 19.11
N ARG A 349 36.43 32.98 19.14
CA ARG A 349 35.07 33.57 19.14
C ARG A 349 34.80 34.24 20.50
N PRO A 350 34.61 35.57 20.57
CA PRO A 350 34.25 36.24 21.82
C PRO A 350 32.89 35.73 22.28
N LEU A 351 32.80 35.32 23.55
CA LEU A 351 31.54 34.91 24.17
C LEU A 351 30.59 36.11 24.21
N GLU A 352 29.60 36.14 23.31
CA GLU A 352 28.44 37.01 23.47
C GLU A 352 27.70 36.60 24.75
N SER A 353 27.66 37.54 25.68
CA SER A 353 27.10 37.43 27.01
C SER A 353 25.67 36.91 26.97
N VAL A 354 25.46 35.74 27.59
CA VAL A 354 24.14 35.24 27.96
C VAL A 354 23.51 36.24 28.94
N PRO A 355 22.29 36.76 28.71
CA PRO A 355 21.64 37.65 29.66
C PRO A 355 21.20 36.84 30.88
N ILE A 356 21.83 37.09 32.04
CA ILE A 356 21.36 36.58 33.32
C ILE A 356 20.12 37.39 33.70
N GLN A 357 18.95 36.77 33.56
CA GLN A 357 17.70 37.28 34.12
C GLN A 357 17.72 37.14 35.65
N GLY A 358 17.49 38.26 36.33
CA GLY A 358 17.15 38.30 37.74
C GLY A 358 18.19 39.03 38.58
N PHE A 359 18.02 40.34 38.72
CA PHE A 359 18.00 41.07 39.99
C PHE A 359 17.57 42.50 39.67
N GLY A 360 16.34 42.84 40.05
CA GLY A 360 15.84 44.20 40.01
C GLY A 360 16.49 45.04 41.11
N ASN A 361 16.67 46.32 40.81
CA ASN A 361 16.53 47.48 41.70
C ASN A 361 16.59 48.71 40.79
N SER A 362 15.43 49.28 40.44
CA SER A 362 14.92 50.52 41.06
C SER A 362 16.01 51.58 41.24
N HIS A 363 15.97 52.63 40.42
CA HIS A 363 15.82 54.02 40.87
C HIS A 363 15.63 54.94 39.65
N ASN A 364 14.44 55.54 39.59
CA ASN A 364 14.13 56.72 38.78
C ASN A 364 14.94 57.91 39.32
N ILE A 365 15.74 58.55 38.47
CA ILE A 365 16.04 59.98 38.60
C ILE A 365 15.96 60.60 37.20
N MET A 366 14.91 61.38 36.98
CA MET A 366 14.87 62.41 35.96
C MET A 366 15.82 63.54 36.38
N VAL A 367 16.69 63.98 35.49
CA VAL A 367 17.13 65.39 35.45
C VAL A 367 17.15 65.84 34.00
N VAL A 368 16.36 66.88 33.76
CA VAL A 368 16.27 67.70 32.55
C VAL A 368 17.52 68.59 32.45
N ALA A 369 18.08 68.70 31.25
CA ALA A 369 18.64 69.94 30.71
C ALA A 369 18.51 69.91 29.19
#